data_AF-A0A1I5V7F2-F1
#
_entry.id   AF-A0A1I5V7F2-F1
#
_cell.length_a   1.000
_cell.length_b   1.000
_cell.length_c   1.000
_cell.angle_alpha   90.00
_cell.angle_beta   90.00
_cell.angle_gamma   90.00
#
_symmetry.space_group_name_H-M   'P 1'
#
loop_
_entity.id
_entity.type
_entity.pdbx_description
1 polymer ?
#
loop_
_entity_poly.entity_id
_entity_poly.type
_entity_poly.pdbx_seq_one_letter_code
_entity_poly.pdbx_strand_id
1 'polypeptide(L)'
;MPQDQDRAAGVEAERRVVFKATCAATVNFASAQNDVAVLHSLVVENRGDRPLDNLEVVARAHPPVLAETRWTIDRIAAGSEVALRDLATRLDIERLARLDEAEVCELVLSVTTEDGHTEEQRHRLELLARDEWGGVNCPIRVVQVDC
;
A
#
# COMPACT_ATOMS: atom_id res chain seq x y z
N MET A 1 36.33 -11.38 -18.95
CA MET A 1 35.37 -12.01 -18.01
C MET A 1 34.17 -11.07 -17.87
N PRO A 2 33.09 -11.23 -18.65
CA PRO A 2 31.84 -10.55 -18.39
C PRO A 2 30.82 -11.57 -17.87
N GLN A 3 30.35 -11.43 -16.64
CA GLN A 3 29.26 -12.24 -16.09
C GLN A 3 28.25 -11.31 -15.42
N ASP A 4 26.98 -11.69 -15.61
CA ASP A 4 25.77 -11.19 -14.95
C ASP A 4 25.21 -9.83 -15.35
N GLN A 5 24.50 -9.78 -16.50
CA GLN A 5 23.40 -8.82 -16.73
C GLN A 5 22.06 -9.49 -17.09
N ASP A 6 21.93 -10.82 -16.97
CA ASP A 6 20.74 -11.56 -17.44
C ASP A 6 19.74 -11.96 -16.33
N ARG A 7 19.81 -11.35 -15.15
CA ARG A 7 18.92 -11.68 -14.01
C ARG A 7 17.72 -10.74 -13.80
N ALA A 8 17.54 -9.72 -14.65
CA ALA A 8 16.46 -8.74 -14.53
C ALA A 8 15.27 -9.01 -15.48
N ALA A 9 15.48 -9.65 -16.63
CA ALA A 9 14.45 -9.81 -17.66
C ALA A 9 13.36 -10.86 -17.35
N GLY A 10 13.59 -11.73 -16.35
CA GLY A 10 12.62 -12.76 -15.95
C GLY A 10 11.50 -12.26 -15.04
N VAL A 11 11.66 -11.08 -14.42
CA VAL A 11 10.70 -10.55 -13.42
C VAL A 11 9.67 -9.61 -14.04
N GLU A 12 9.98 -8.98 -15.19
CA GLU A 12 9.05 -8.07 -15.89
C GLU A 12 7.95 -8.80 -16.67
N ALA A 13 8.19 -10.03 -17.12
CA ALA A 13 7.23 -10.78 -17.96
C ALA A 13 6.09 -11.47 -17.16
N GLU A 14 6.24 -11.60 -15.84
CA GLU A 14 5.24 -12.26 -14.97
C GLU A 14 4.32 -11.27 -14.27
N ARG A 15 4.69 -9.98 -14.22
CA ARG A 15 3.88 -8.89 -13.66
C ARG A 15 2.77 -8.45 -14.63
N ARG A 16 1.80 -9.33 -14.83
CA ARG A 16 0.55 -9.00 -15.55
C ARG A 16 -0.29 -7.96 -14.78
N VAL A 17 -0.05 -7.85 -13.48
CA VAL A 17 -0.72 -6.91 -12.59
C VAL A 17 0.29 -5.88 -12.09
N VAL A 18 -0.05 -4.61 -12.28
CA VAL A 18 0.68 -3.48 -11.71
C VAL A 18 -0.31 -2.76 -10.80
N PHE A 19 0.12 -2.30 -9.62
CA PHE A 19 -0.76 -1.51 -8.77
C PHE A 19 -0.05 -0.28 -8.23
N LYS A 20 -0.71 0.86 -8.39
CA LYS A 20 -0.22 2.18 -7.99
C LYS A 20 -0.93 2.54 -6.70
N ALA A 21 -0.16 2.61 -5.62
CA ALA A 21 -0.67 3.00 -4.32
C ALA A 21 -0.08 4.36 -3.95
N THR A 22 -0.93 5.19 -3.36
CA THR A 22 -0.51 6.45 -2.75
C THR A 22 -0.87 6.39 -1.27
N CYS A 23 0.15 6.38 -0.42
CA CYS A 23 -0.01 6.34 1.03
C CYS A 23 0.72 7.51 1.71
N ALA A 24 0.28 7.85 2.91
CA ALA A 24 0.97 8.78 3.79
C ALA A 24 2.32 8.17 4.20
N ALA A 25 3.42 8.94 4.17
CA ALA A 25 4.71 8.48 4.70
C ALA A 25 4.75 8.50 6.23
N THR A 26 3.97 9.39 6.85
CA THR A 26 3.97 9.64 8.30
C THR A 26 2.55 9.59 8.84
N VAL A 27 2.38 8.94 9.98
CA VAL A 27 1.12 8.83 10.71
C VAL A 27 1.34 9.34 12.12
N ASN A 28 0.48 10.23 12.59
CA ASN A 28 0.53 10.73 13.96
C ASN A 28 -0.79 10.47 14.68
N PHE A 29 -0.79 10.71 15.99
CA PHE A 29 -1.97 10.51 16.82
C PHE A 29 -3.17 11.36 16.39
N ALA A 30 -2.94 12.60 15.93
CA ALA A 30 -4.01 13.46 15.43
C ALA A 30 -4.61 12.95 14.11
N SER A 31 -3.80 12.38 13.20
CA SER A 31 -4.28 11.74 11.97
C SER A 31 -5.22 10.59 12.29
N ALA A 32 -4.90 9.79 13.31
CA ALA A 32 -5.76 8.71 13.77
C ALA A 32 -7.06 9.22 14.43
N GLN A 33 -7.00 10.30 15.23
CA GLN A 33 -8.20 10.91 15.81
C GLN A 33 -9.15 11.52 14.76
N ASN A 34 -8.59 12.03 13.66
CA ASN A 34 -9.35 12.67 12.59
C ASN A 34 -9.78 11.70 11.48
N ASP A 35 -9.58 10.39 11.67
CA ASP A 35 -9.87 9.34 10.68
C ASP A 35 -9.21 9.64 9.31
N VAL A 36 -8.00 10.20 9.35
CA VAL A 36 -7.24 10.51 8.14
C VAL A 36 -6.79 9.19 7.53
N ALA A 37 -7.33 8.88 6.36
CA ALA A 37 -6.96 7.69 5.60
C ALA A 37 -5.45 7.68 5.31
N VAL A 38 -4.78 6.59 5.71
CA VAL A 38 -3.35 6.37 5.39
C VAL A 38 -3.18 6.05 3.91
N LEU A 39 -4.19 5.42 3.31
CA LEU A 39 -4.22 5.06 1.91
C LEU A 39 -5.12 6.04 1.15
N HIS A 40 -4.53 6.89 0.32
CA HIS A 40 -5.23 7.95 -0.39
C HIS A 40 -5.72 7.52 -1.77
N SER A 41 -4.92 6.72 -2.47
CA SER A 41 -5.31 6.13 -3.76
C SER A 41 -4.73 4.73 -3.89
N LEU A 42 -5.47 3.86 -4.57
CA LEU A 42 -5.04 2.53 -4.91
C LEU A 42 -5.66 2.18 -6.26
N VAL A 43 -4.82 2.04 -7.26
CA VAL A 43 -5.20 1.73 -8.63
C VAL A 43 -4.55 0.42 -9.01
N VAL A 44 -5.34 -0.53 -9.50
CA VAL A 44 -4.84 -1.80 -10.01
C VAL A 44 -4.96 -1.78 -11.52
N GLU A 45 -3.84 -1.87 -12.21
CA GLU A 45 -3.68 -1.89 -13.66
C GLU A 45 -3.38 -3.31 -14.13
N ASN A 46 -4.15 -3.80 -15.10
CA ASN A 46 -3.89 -5.05 -15.78
C ASN A 46 -3.11 -4.78 -17.06
N ARG A 47 -1.79 -5.05 -17.05
CA ARG A 47 -0.93 -4.96 -18.24
C ARG A 47 -0.90 -6.25 -19.06
N GLY A 48 -1.62 -7.29 -18.64
CA GLY A 48 -1.73 -8.53 -19.37
C GLY A 48 -2.70 -8.45 -20.55
N ASP A 49 -2.58 -9.43 -21.46
CA ASP A 49 -3.45 -9.55 -22.65
C ASP A 49 -4.79 -10.24 -22.36
N ARG A 50 -5.05 -10.62 -21.11
CA ARG A 50 -6.26 -11.32 -20.67
C ARG A 50 -6.93 -10.52 -19.55
N PRO A 51 -8.28 -10.51 -19.48
CA PRO A 51 -8.96 -9.95 -18.33
C PRO A 51 -8.57 -10.71 -17.07
N LEU A 52 -8.53 -10.00 -15.94
CA LEU A 52 -8.38 -10.57 -14.62
C LEU A 52 -9.71 -10.47 -13.91
N ASP A 53 -10.17 -11.58 -13.35
CA ASP A 53 -11.44 -11.67 -12.63
C ASP A 53 -11.15 -12.02 -11.16
N ASN A 54 -12.04 -11.61 -10.26
CA ASN A 54 -11.99 -11.91 -8.82
C ASN A 54 -10.63 -11.63 -8.14
N LEU A 55 -10.09 -10.42 -8.30
CA LEU A 55 -8.85 -10.06 -7.61
C LEU A 55 -9.15 -9.67 -6.16
N GLU A 56 -8.38 -10.21 -5.22
CA GLU A 56 -8.42 -9.83 -3.80
C GLU A 56 -7.24 -8.91 -3.50
N VAL A 57 -7.52 -7.72 -3.00
CA VAL A 57 -6.50 -6.76 -2.56
C VAL A 57 -6.58 -6.63 -1.05
N VAL A 58 -5.45 -6.79 -0.36
CA VAL A 58 -5.35 -6.74 1.09
C VAL A 58 -4.33 -5.68 1.50
N ALA A 59 -4.72 -4.78 2.40
CA ALA A 59 -3.83 -3.87 3.08
C ALA A 59 -3.71 -4.24 4.55
N ARG A 60 -2.48 -4.40 5.04
CA ARG A 60 -2.17 -4.64 6.45
C ARG A 60 -0.92 -3.88 6.86
N ALA A 61 -0.75 -3.58 8.15
CA ALA A 61 0.47 -2.95 8.66
C ALA A 61 1.18 -3.85 9.67
N HIS A 62 2.52 -3.82 9.66
CA HIS A 62 3.38 -4.55 10.60
C HIS A 62 4.43 -3.61 11.22
N PRO A 63 4.41 -3.37 12.54
CA PRO A 63 3.46 -3.90 13.52
C PRO A 63 2.02 -3.38 13.30
N PRO A 64 0.98 -4.08 13.79
CA PRO A 64 -0.43 -3.76 13.51
C PRO A 64 -0.79 -2.40 14.09
N VAL A 65 -0.76 -1.36 13.25
CA VAL A 65 -1.26 0.00 13.54
C VAL A 65 -2.57 0.29 12.81
N LEU A 66 -2.89 -0.53 11.82
CA LEU A 66 -3.96 -0.33 10.86
C LEU A 66 -4.74 -1.62 10.78
N ALA A 67 -6.07 -1.50 10.80
CA ALA A 67 -6.97 -2.63 10.63
C ALA A 67 -6.79 -3.22 9.23
N GLU A 68 -6.58 -4.53 9.16
CA GLU A 68 -6.49 -5.22 7.87
C GLU A 68 -7.76 -4.94 7.06
N THR A 69 -7.57 -4.38 5.87
CA THR A 69 -8.66 -4.01 4.98
C THR A 69 -8.54 -4.82 3.71
N ARG A 70 -9.66 -5.37 3.24
CA ARG A 70 -9.73 -6.21 2.06
C ARG A 70 -10.70 -5.61 1.07
N TRP A 71 -10.29 -5.56 -0.19
CA TRP A 71 -11.12 -5.14 -1.30
C TRP A 71 -11.14 -6.24 -2.36
N THR A 72 -12.31 -6.47 -2.94
CA THR A 72 -12.48 -7.41 -4.04
C THR A 72 -12.75 -6.63 -5.32
N ILE A 73 -11.99 -6.91 -6.37
CA ILE A 73 -12.20 -6.36 -7.69
C ILE A 73 -12.81 -7.46 -8.56
N ASP A 74 -14.06 -7.27 -8.97
CA ASP A 74 -14.79 -8.27 -9.75
C ASP A 74 -14.07 -8.57 -11.07
N ARG A 75 -13.61 -7.53 -11.77
CA ARG A 75 -12.98 -7.67 -13.08
C ARG A 75 -12.16 -6.45 -13.50
N ILE A 76 -11.00 -6.70 -14.11
CA ILE A 76 -10.17 -5.71 -14.79
C ILE A 76 -9.90 -6.19 -16.23
N ALA A 77 -10.37 -5.43 -17.22
CA ALA A 77 -10.11 -5.75 -18.62
C ALA A 77 -8.60 -5.66 -18.95
N ALA A 78 -8.17 -6.40 -19.98
CA ALA A 78 -6.79 -6.35 -20.48
C ALA A 78 -6.41 -4.90 -20.87
N GLY A 79 -5.25 -4.44 -20.41
CA GLY A 79 -4.77 -3.07 -20.64
C GLY A 79 -5.58 -1.98 -19.93
N SER A 80 -6.45 -2.33 -19.00
CA SER A 80 -7.28 -1.37 -18.24
C SER A 80 -6.85 -1.29 -16.78
N GLU A 81 -7.25 -0.20 -16.12
CA GLU A 81 -7.02 0.01 -14.69
C GLU A 81 -8.33 0.23 -13.94
N VAL A 82 -8.36 -0.17 -12.68
CA VAL A 82 -9.47 0.03 -11.75
C VAL A 82 -8.95 0.74 -10.52
N ALA A 83 -9.52 1.91 -10.23
CA ALA A 83 -9.32 2.61 -8.98
C ALA A 83 -10.24 2.03 -7.90
N LEU A 84 -9.64 1.53 -6.83
CA LEU A 84 -10.38 1.09 -5.64
C LEU A 84 -11.01 2.31 -4.96
N ARG A 85 -12.24 2.11 -4.49
CA ARG A 85 -13.04 3.12 -3.77
C ARG A 85 -13.12 2.71 -2.31
N ASP A 86 -13.32 3.69 -1.44
CA ASP A 86 -13.41 3.48 0.01
C ASP A 86 -12.13 2.87 0.61
N LEU A 87 -11.05 3.65 0.54
CA LEU A 87 -9.75 3.31 1.12
C LEU A 87 -9.68 3.68 2.61
N ALA A 88 -10.83 3.67 3.29
CA ALA A 88 -10.96 4.02 4.70
C ALA A 88 -10.22 2.97 5.55
N THR A 89 -8.97 3.27 5.86
CA THR A 89 -8.14 2.44 6.71
C THR A 89 -8.17 2.96 8.14
N ARG A 90 -8.78 2.18 9.02
CA ARG A 90 -8.87 2.54 10.44
C ARG A 90 -7.54 2.35 11.14
N LEU A 91 -7.06 3.40 11.75
CA LEU A 91 -5.87 3.39 12.60
C LEU A 91 -6.21 2.99 14.03
N ASP A 92 -5.32 2.25 14.67
CA ASP A 92 -5.39 1.92 16.08
C ASP A 92 -4.90 3.13 16.91
N ILE A 93 -5.88 3.96 17.28
CA ILE A 93 -5.68 5.17 18.09
C ILE A 93 -5.04 4.82 19.43
N GLU A 94 -5.41 3.70 20.06
CA GLU A 94 -4.87 3.31 21.36
C GLU A 94 -3.39 2.92 21.27
N ARG A 95 -3.00 2.25 20.19
CA ARG A 95 -1.59 1.95 19.95
C ARG A 95 -0.79 3.22 19.72
N LEU A 96 -1.28 4.13 18.87
CA LEU A 96 -0.61 5.41 18.63
C LEU A 96 -0.53 6.28 19.89
N ALA A 97 -1.52 6.22 20.78
CA ALA A 97 -1.48 6.89 22.08
C ALA A 97 -0.40 6.37 23.04
N ARG A 98 0.03 5.12 22.84
CA ARG A 98 1.07 4.45 23.65
C ARG A 98 2.48 4.61 23.08
N LEU A 99 2.65 5.23 21.92
CA LEU A 99 3.96 5.54 21.36
C LEU A 99 4.59 6.71 22.11
N ASP A 100 5.59 6.40 22.93
CA ASP A 100 6.45 7.40 23.59
C ASP A 100 7.62 7.83 22.68
N GLU A 101 7.93 7.07 21.62
CA GLU A 101 8.95 7.37 20.61
C GLU A 101 8.41 7.06 19.20
N ALA A 102 8.96 7.72 18.18
CA ALA A 102 8.62 7.43 16.80
C ALA A 102 9.04 6.00 16.42
N GLU A 103 8.12 5.26 15.82
CA GLU A 103 8.32 3.87 15.41
C GLU A 103 8.14 3.73 13.89
N VAL A 104 8.86 2.81 13.27
CA VAL A 104 8.65 2.48 11.86
C VAL A 104 7.69 1.31 11.76
N CYS A 105 6.67 1.40 10.92
CA CYS A 105 5.89 0.25 10.50
C CYS A 105 5.93 0.06 8.99
N GLU A 106 5.59 -1.14 8.55
CA GLU A 106 5.54 -1.53 7.16
C GLU A 106 4.08 -1.75 6.75
N LEU A 107 3.57 -0.95 5.83
CA LEU A 107 2.30 -1.18 5.15
C LEU A 107 2.53 -2.17 4.03
N VAL A 108 1.92 -3.34 4.16
CA VAL A 108 1.95 -4.40 3.17
C VAL A 108 0.65 -4.38 2.39
N LEU A 109 0.75 -4.12 1.09
CA LEU A 109 -0.32 -4.18 0.12
C LEU A 109 -0.11 -5.42 -0.75
N SER A 110 -1.06 -6.34 -0.78
CA SER A 110 -0.99 -7.53 -1.63
C SER A 110 -2.21 -7.63 -2.51
N VAL A 111 -2.02 -7.93 -3.79
CA VAL A 111 -3.08 -8.29 -4.72
C VAL A 111 -2.91 -9.75 -5.12
N THR A 112 -3.96 -10.53 -4.94
CA THR A 112 -4.04 -11.94 -5.32
C THR A 112 -5.08 -12.11 -6.42
N THR A 113 -4.68 -12.71 -7.53
CA THR A 113 -5.60 -13.06 -8.63
C THR A 113 -6.20 -14.44 -8.42
N GLU A 114 -7.31 -14.73 -9.10
CA GLU A 114 -7.93 -16.06 -9.09
C GLU A 114 -6.99 -17.16 -9.58
N ASP A 115 -6.08 -16.82 -10.51
CA ASP A 115 -5.04 -17.73 -11.02
C ASP A 115 -3.95 -18.06 -9.98
N GLY A 116 -4.03 -17.51 -8.77
CA GLY A 116 -3.09 -17.70 -7.67
C GLY A 116 -1.84 -16.82 -7.74
N HIS A 117 -1.76 -15.91 -8.72
CA HIS A 117 -0.67 -14.94 -8.80
C HIS A 117 -0.86 -13.89 -7.71
N THR A 118 0.17 -13.66 -6.90
CA THR A 118 0.14 -12.67 -5.82
C THR A 118 1.29 -11.69 -5.99
N GLU A 119 0.96 -10.42 -6.14
CA GLU A 119 1.93 -9.32 -6.10
C GLU A 119 1.83 -8.61 -4.76
N GLU A 120 2.97 -8.39 -4.10
CA GLU A 120 3.05 -7.72 -2.81
C GLU A 120 3.96 -6.49 -2.91
N GLN A 121 3.54 -5.39 -2.30
CA GLN A 121 4.34 -4.19 -2.11
C GLN A 121 4.38 -3.84 -0.62
N ARG A 122 5.55 -3.36 -0.19
CA ARG A 122 5.83 -3.01 1.19
C ARG A 122 6.26 -1.55 1.23
N HIS A 123 5.56 -0.77 2.04
CA HIS A 123 5.76 0.66 2.17
C HIS A 123 6.14 1.00 3.59
N ARG A 124 7.26 1.71 3.74
CA ARG A 124 7.70 2.19 5.04
C ARG A 124 6.81 3.36 5.47
N LEU A 125 6.19 3.23 6.63
CA LEU A 125 5.44 4.25 7.32
C LEU A 125 6.16 4.62 8.61
N GLU A 126 6.22 5.91 8.91
CA GLU A 126 6.75 6.42 10.18
C GLU A 126 5.57 6.80 11.09
N LEU A 127 5.47 6.11 12.22
CA LEU A 127 4.52 6.39 13.28
C LEU A 127 5.18 7.39 14.23
N LEU A 128 4.71 8.63 14.25
CA LEU A 128 5.22 9.64 15.16
C LEU A 128 4.78 9.35 16.59
N ALA A 129 5.59 9.76 17.57
CA ALA A 129 5.21 9.69 18.98
C ALA A 129 3.93 10.51 19.24
N ARG A 130 3.20 10.20 20.33
CA ARG A 130 1.90 10.84 20.61
C ARG A 130 1.98 12.36 20.75
N ASP A 131 3.10 12.89 21.19
CA ASP A 131 3.40 14.31 21.41
C ASP A 131 4.15 14.95 20.23
N GLU A 132 4.54 14.14 19.25
CA GLU A 132 5.09 14.61 17.99
C GLU A 132 3.97 14.93 17.01
N TRP A 133 3.83 16.23 16.79
CA TRP A 133 3.07 16.74 15.66
C TRP A 133 4.02 16.70 14.47
N GLY A 134 3.53 16.28 13.30
CA GLY A 134 4.26 16.45 12.03
C GLY A 134 4.49 17.94 11.82
N GLY A 135 5.59 18.46 12.38
CA GLY A 135 5.83 19.88 12.51
C GLY A 135 5.96 20.51 11.13
N VAL A 136 5.74 21.82 11.06
CA VAL A 136 5.79 22.74 9.91
C VAL A 136 7.00 22.61 8.94
N ASN A 137 7.93 21.68 9.17
CA ASN A 137 9.07 21.37 8.31
C ASN A 137 9.07 19.93 7.73
N CYS A 138 8.06 19.10 8.00
CA CYS A 138 7.86 17.80 7.38
C CYS A 138 6.43 17.70 6.85
N PRO A 139 6.15 18.12 5.59
CA PRO A 139 4.85 17.85 4.99
C PRO A 139 4.60 16.34 5.03
N ILE A 140 3.34 15.94 5.21
CA ILE A 140 2.90 14.55 4.98
C ILE A 140 3.39 14.21 3.58
N ARG A 141 4.47 13.42 3.52
CA ARG A 141 5.05 13.01 2.25
C ARG A 141 4.12 11.95 1.71
N VAL A 142 3.30 12.37 0.76
CA VAL A 142 2.51 11.45 -0.02
C VAL A 142 3.49 10.76 -0.96
N VAL A 143 3.75 9.47 -0.73
CA VAL A 143 4.62 8.70 -1.61
C VAL A 143 3.73 8.14 -2.71
N GLN A 144 3.86 8.71 -3.92
CA GLN A 144 3.28 8.11 -5.11
C GLN A 144 4.20 6.96 -5.53
N VAL A 145 3.67 5.75 -5.52
CA VAL A 145 4.42 4.56 -5.95
C VAL A 145 3.90 4.13 -7.30
N ASP A 146 4.62 4.57 -8.33
CA ASP A 146 4.46 4.04 -9.68
C ASP A 146 5.43 2.86 -9.85
N CYS A 147 4.89 1.71 -10.23
CA CYS A 147 5.65 0.52 -10.61
C CYS A 147 5.59 0.25 -12.12
#